data_AF-A0A534JAJ0-F1
#
_entry.id   AF-A0A534JAJ0-F1
#
_cell.length_a   1.000
_cell.length_b   1.000
_cell.length_c   1.000
_cell.angle_alpha   90.00
_cell.angle_beta   90.00
_cell.angle_gamma   90.00
#
_symmetry.space_group_name_H-M   'P 1'
#
loop_
_entity.id
_entity.type
_entity.pdbx_description
1 polymer ?
#
loop_
_entity_poly.entity_id
_entity_poly.type
_entity_poly.pdbx_seq_one_letter_code
_entity_poly.pdbx_strand_id
1 'polypeptide(L)'
;MPVPIPLRKRLNVAAAFVLLAPGAALCSAGPEPPPGAPETAAPAATAPAPRSAGVELPAFRPGLWEYRRTLMRSGGPQVSTTRKCTNPGAEMREKMTELKKKNCQFAPLRRSNEHYISSWICQTSAGATRFRDVLTATDDSSYQDVSEAHSAQHVTQQKIEARRLGECPGLGAGAPLPRTPKPRRP
;
A
#
# COMPACT_ATOMS: atom_id res chain seq x y z
N MET A 1 -28.19 -32.07 -22.20
CA MET A 1 -28.90 -30.88 -22.72
C MET A 1 -28.00 -29.66 -22.50
N PRO A 2 -27.46 -29.02 -23.55
CA PRO A 2 -26.60 -27.85 -23.39
C PRO A 2 -27.42 -26.56 -23.26
N VAL A 3 -27.10 -25.75 -22.25
CA VAL A 3 -27.70 -24.44 -21.98
C VAL A 3 -26.92 -23.36 -22.75
N PRO A 4 -27.58 -22.47 -23.53
CA PRO A 4 -26.89 -21.47 -24.33
C PRO A 4 -26.44 -20.24 -23.51
N ILE A 5 -25.24 -19.75 -23.84
CA ILE A 5 -24.60 -18.53 -23.30
C ILE A 5 -25.10 -17.31 -24.11
N PRO A 6 -25.52 -16.19 -23.48
CA PRO A 6 -25.85 -14.98 -24.21
C PRO A 6 -24.61 -14.15 -24.57
N LEU A 7 -24.47 -13.93 -25.88
CA LEU A 7 -23.50 -13.10 -26.58
C LEU A 7 -23.75 -11.60 -26.30
N ARG A 8 -22.85 -10.92 -25.58
CA ARG A 8 -22.91 -9.45 -25.43
C ARG A 8 -22.22 -8.75 -26.61
N LYS A 9 -23.03 -8.15 -27.47
CA LYS A 9 -22.67 -7.26 -28.57
C LYS A 9 -21.85 -6.06 -28.09
N ARG A 10 -20.78 -5.74 -28.82
CA ARG A 10 -20.07 -4.46 -28.78
C ARG A 10 -20.90 -3.41 -29.51
N LEU A 11 -21.09 -2.23 -28.92
CA LEU A 11 -21.61 -1.06 -29.62
C LEU A 11 -20.50 -0.01 -29.73
N ASN A 12 -19.98 0.15 -30.95
CA ASN A 12 -19.28 1.34 -31.39
C ASN A 12 -20.34 2.43 -31.65
N VAL A 13 -20.17 3.62 -31.10
CA VAL A 13 -20.90 4.81 -31.56
C VAL A 13 -19.86 5.84 -31.96
N ALA A 14 -19.74 6.02 -33.27
CA ALA A 14 -19.02 7.10 -33.90
C ALA A 14 -19.94 8.31 -34.08
N ALA A 15 -19.38 9.48 -33.81
CA ALA A 15 -19.59 10.80 -34.42
C ALA A 15 -20.98 11.21 -34.95
N ALA A 16 -21.44 12.37 -34.46
CA ALA A 16 -22.11 13.37 -35.31
C ALA A 16 -21.83 14.78 -34.75
N PHE A 17 -21.06 15.55 -35.54
CA PHE A 17 -21.04 17.01 -35.53
C PHE A 17 -22.41 17.54 -35.98
N VAL A 18 -22.83 18.72 -35.51
CA VAL A 18 -23.17 19.89 -36.35
C VAL A 18 -23.53 21.09 -35.46
N LEU A 19 -23.06 22.24 -35.94
CA LEU A 19 -23.04 23.60 -35.44
C LEU A 19 -24.43 24.25 -35.29
N LEU A 20 -24.55 25.25 -34.40
CA LEU A 20 -25.17 26.55 -34.70
C LEU A 20 -24.85 27.58 -33.58
N ALA A 21 -24.51 28.78 -34.02
CA ALA A 21 -23.84 29.88 -33.29
C ALA A 21 -24.84 30.88 -32.63
N PRO A 22 -24.52 32.18 -32.48
CA PRO A 22 -23.88 32.81 -31.33
C PRO A 22 -24.77 33.87 -30.63
N GLY A 23 -24.62 34.06 -29.31
CA GLY A 23 -25.31 35.11 -28.55
C GLY A 23 -24.32 35.94 -27.73
N ALA A 24 -24.17 37.20 -28.13
CA ALA A 24 -23.26 38.19 -27.56
C ALA A 24 -23.85 38.90 -26.32
N ALA A 25 -22.98 39.72 -25.69
CA ALA A 25 -23.21 40.79 -24.70
C ALA A 25 -22.97 40.36 -23.23
N LEU A 26 -22.19 41.05 -22.39
CA LEU A 26 -21.51 42.35 -22.46
C LEU A 26 -20.12 42.28 -21.81
N CYS A 27 -19.14 42.94 -22.44
CA CYS A 27 -17.87 43.32 -21.82
C CYS A 27 -18.02 44.69 -21.16
N SER A 28 -17.64 44.82 -19.88
CA SER A 28 -17.30 46.11 -19.28
C SER A 28 -15.82 46.37 -19.54
N ALA A 29 -15.53 47.33 -20.42
CA ALA A 29 -14.19 47.83 -20.67
C ALA A 29 -13.80 48.82 -19.56
N GLY A 30 -12.75 48.49 -18.82
CA GLY A 30 -11.92 49.47 -18.12
C GLY A 30 -10.90 50.09 -19.09
N PRO A 31 -10.40 51.31 -18.82
CA PRO A 31 -9.65 52.10 -19.79
C PRO A 31 -8.26 51.52 -20.13
N GLU A 32 -7.93 51.63 -21.41
CA GLU A 32 -6.73 51.21 -22.13
C GLU A 32 -5.44 51.93 -21.66
N PRO A 33 -4.30 51.23 -21.50
CA PRO A 33 -2.99 51.87 -21.35
C PRO A 33 -2.27 52.02 -22.72
N PRO A 34 -1.41 53.05 -22.89
CA PRO A 34 -0.81 53.42 -24.17
C PRO A 34 0.26 52.42 -24.69
N PRO A 35 0.55 52.42 -26.00
CA PRO A 35 1.38 51.41 -26.65
C PRO A 35 2.87 51.75 -26.52
N GLY A 36 3.67 50.80 -26.02
CA GLY A 36 5.12 50.90 -26.13
C GLY A 36 5.90 50.15 -25.05
N ALA A 37 6.07 48.83 -25.23
CA ALA A 37 7.25 48.07 -24.77
C ALA A 37 7.16 46.63 -25.32
N PRO A 38 8.28 45.98 -25.68
CA PRO A 38 8.28 44.66 -26.30
C PRO A 38 7.86 43.59 -25.30
N GLU A 39 6.85 42.80 -25.68
CA GLU A 39 6.31 41.68 -24.91
C GLU A 39 7.38 40.58 -24.79
N THR A 40 8.06 40.54 -23.64
CA THR A 40 8.88 39.40 -23.25
C THR A 40 7.91 38.27 -22.90
N ALA A 41 7.80 37.28 -23.78
CA ALA A 41 6.99 36.09 -23.56
C ALA A 41 7.45 35.37 -22.28
N ALA A 42 6.68 35.49 -21.20
CA ALA A 42 6.89 34.70 -20.00
C ALA A 42 6.56 33.22 -20.31
N PRO A 43 7.44 32.26 -19.96
CA PRO A 43 7.14 30.86 -20.20
C PRO A 43 5.94 30.45 -19.35
N ALA A 44 4.95 29.82 -19.98
CA ALA A 44 3.83 29.20 -19.30
C ALA A 44 4.37 28.19 -18.29
N ALA A 45 4.20 28.48 -16.99
CA ALA A 45 4.55 27.57 -15.93
C ALA A 45 3.60 26.38 -15.97
N THR A 46 4.05 25.26 -16.55
CA THR A 46 3.39 23.97 -16.42
C THR A 46 3.35 23.62 -14.93
N ALA A 47 2.21 23.84 -14.28
CA ALA A 47 2.01 23.42 -12.91
C ALA A 47 2.19 21.89 -12.84
N PRO A 48 3.05 21.36 -11.95
CA PRO A 48 3.22 19.93 -11.81
C PRO A 48 1.87 19.31 -11.38
N ALA A 49 1.39 18.34 -12.15
CA ALA A 49 0.23 17.55 -11.78
C ALA A 49 0.46 16.95 -10.38
N PRO A 50 -0.55 16.97 -9.48
CA PRO A 50 -0.40 16.42 -8.15
C PRO A 50 -0.01 14.95 -8.25
N ARG A 51 1.21 14.63 -7.80
CA ARG A 51 1.61 13.24 -7.57
C ARG A 51 0.70 12.72 -6.46
N SER A 52 -0.22 11.83 -6.78
CA SER A 52 -0.99 11.09 -5.79
C SER A 52 0.00 10.39 -4.87
N ALA A 53 0.19 10.93 -3.65
CA ALA A 53 1.00 10.29 -2.64
C ALA A 53 0.38 8.92 -2.35
N GLY A 54 1.10 7.85 -2.63
CA GLY A 54 0.65 6.50 -2.32
C GLY A 54 0.46 6.34 -0.81
N VAL A 55 -0.48 5.49 -0.40
CA VAL A 55 -0.65 5.13 1.02
C VAL A 55 0.65 4.52 1.52
N GLU A 56 1.17 5.05 2.63
CA GLU A 56 2.35 4.53 3.32
C GLU A 56 1.97 3.65 4.50
N LEU A 57 2.89 2.77 4.93
CA LEU A 57 2.74 1.98 6.15
C LEU A 57 2.80 2.88 7.40
N PRO A 58 2.22 2.45 8.54
CA PRO A 58 2.33 3.22 9.78
C PRO A 58 3.80 3.41 10.21
N ALA A 59 4.08 4.58 10.79
CA ALA A 59 5.37 4.89 11.37
C ALA A 59 5.43 4.41 12.82
N PHE A 60 6.12 3.30 13.06
CA PHE A 60 6.33 2.74 14.39
C PHE A 60 7.63 3.22 15.02
N ARG A 61 7.65 3.43 16.34
CA ARG A 61 8.88 3.77 17.05
C ARG A 61 9.86 2.60 17.07
N PRO A 62 11.14 2.81 16.70
CA PRO A 62 12.17 1.78 16.88
C PRO A 62 12.36 1.47 18.37
N GLY A 63 12.81 0.26 18.69
CA GLY A 63 13.13 -0.13 20.07
C GLY A 63 13.07 -1.63 20.29
N LEU A 64 12.93 -2.04 21.56
CA LEU A 64 12.65 -3.42 21.93
C LEU A 64 11.16 -3.69 21.72
N TRP A 65 10.84 -4.66 20.88
CA TRP A 65 9.46 -5.08 20.59
C TRP A 65 9.24 -6.53 21.00
N GLU A 66 8.05 -6.81 21.51
CA GLU A 66 7.52 -8.15 21.70
C GLU A 66 6.48 -8.46 20.62
N TYR A 67 6.55 -9.67 20.09
CA TYR A 67 5.63 -10.21 19.09
C TYR A 67 5.03 -11.49 19.62
N ARG A 68 3.72 -11.51 19.84
CA ARG A 68 2.94 -12.72 20.11
C ARG A 68 2.28 -13.16 18.82
N ARG A 69 2.77 -14.26 18.25
CA ARG A 69 2.23 -14.86 17.02
C ARG A 69 1.32 -16.03 17.36
N THR A 70 0.14 -16.05 16.78
CA THR A 70 -0.81 -17.14 16.85
C THR A 70 -1.03 -17.70 15.45
N LEU A 71 -0.77 -19.00 15.25
CA LEU A 71 -0.98 -19.73 14.00
C LEU A 71 -2.18 -20.65 14.14
N MET A 72 -3.14 -20.56 13.22
CA MET A 72 -4.26 -21.50 13.16
C MET A 72 -3.82 -22.76 12.40
N ARG A 73 -3.88 -23.92 13.06
CA ARG A 73 -3.60 -25.24 12.46
C ARG A 73 -4.71 -26.25 12.81
N SER A 74 -4.71 -27.40 12.14
CA SER A 74 -5.71 -28.46 12.34
C SER A 74 -5.80 -29.00 13.78
N GLY A 75 -4.74 -28.86 14.58
CA GLY A 75 -4.72 -29.21 16.01
C GLY A 75 -5.06 -28.07 16.98
N GLY A 76 -5.54 -26.94 16.47
CA GLY A 76 -5.86 -25.73 17.26
C GLY A 76 -4.82 -24.61 17.15
N PRO A 77 -5.00 -23.51 17.91
CA PRO A 77 -4.11 -22.36 17.91
C PRO A 77 -2.71 -22.69 18.48
N GLN A 78 -1.66 -22.43 17.72
CA GLN A 78 -0.28 -22.49 18.20
C GLN A 78 0.25 -21.07 18.46
N VAL A 79 0.63 -20.77 19.70
CA VAL A 79 1.13 -19.46 20.12
C VAL A 79 2.66 -19.50 20.31
N SER A 80 3.35 -18.48 19.82
CA SER A 80 4.78 -18.28 20.07
C SER A 80 5.05 -16.80 20.35
N THR A 81 5.90 -16.50 21.34
CA THR A 81 6.33 -15.13 21.65
C THR A 81 7.80 -14.94 21.32
N THR A 82 8.15 -13.80 20.74
CA THR A 82 9.54 -13.43 20.46
C THR A 82 9.76 -11.96 20.78
N ARG A 83 10.94 -11.63 21.31
CA ARG A 83 11.36 -10.25 21.55
C ARG A 83 12.55 -9.93 20.68
N LYS A 84 12.58 -8.74 20.08
CA LYS A 84 13.74 -8.26 19.32
C LYS A 84 13.78 -6.75 19.24
N CYS A 85 15.00 -6.26 19.09
CA CYS A 85 15.29 -4.88 18.75
C CYS A 85 15.02 -4.63 17.28
N THR A 86 14.06 -3.75 16.96
CA THR A 86 13.69 -3.50 15.56
C THR A 86 12.92 -2.19 15.33
N ASN A 87 12.81 -1.81 14.05
CA ASN A 87 11.85 -0.84 13.53
C ASN A 87 10.82 -1.62 12.70
N PRO A 88 9.59 -1.83 13.21
CA PRO A 88 8.60 -2.65 12.52
C PRO A 88 8.26 -2.12 11.12
N GLY A 89 8.14 -0.80 10.96
CA GLY A 89 7.89 -0.15 9.68
C GLY A 89 8.95 -0.46 8.63
N ALA A 90 10.22 -0.42 9.03
CA ALA A 90 11.34 -0.74 8.15
C ALA A 90 11.37 -2.23 7.78
N GLU A 91 11.19 -3.14 8.74
CA GLU A 91 11.16 -4.58 8.47
C GLU A 91 10.01 -4.98 7.53
N MET A 92 8.83 -4.38 7.69
CA MET A 92 7.71 -4.64 6.79
C MET A 92 8.04 -4.21 5.35
N ARG A 93 8.61 -3.02 5.16
CA ARG A 93 9.04 -2.55 3.84
C ARG A 93 10.11 -3.45 3.23
N GLU A 94 11.09 -3.88 4.03
CA GLU A 94 12.13 -4.81 3.60
C GLU A 94 11.52 -6.14 3.16
N LYS A 95 10.64 -6.74 3.98
CA LYS A 95 9.94 -7.99 3.66
C LYS A 95 9.11 -7.87 2.38
N MET A 96 8.36 -6.79 2.19
CA MET A 96 7.61 -6.54 0.96
C MET A 96 8.56 -6.46 -0.25
N THR A 97 9.70 -5.79 -0.10
CA THR A 97 10.73 -5.68 -1.15
C THR A 97 11.33 -7.05 -1.49
N GLU A 98 11.65 -7.87 -0.48
CA GLU A 98 12.14 -9.23 -0.69
C GLU A 98 11.11 -10.13 -1.38
N LEU A 99 9.83 -9.99 -1.04
CA LEU A 99 8.75 -10.74 -1.67
C LEU A 99 8.58 -10.33 -3.14
N LYS A 100 8.66 -9.04 -3.46
CA LYS A 100 8.65 -8.56 -4.85
C LYS A 100 9.81 -9.14 -5.67
N LYS A 101 11.02 -9.22 -5.08
CA LYS A 101 12.19 -9.89 -5.71
C LYS A 101 11.96 -11.39 -5.97
N LYS A 102 11.05 -12.02 -5.23
CA LYS A 102 10.63 -13.43 -5.41
C LYS A 102 9.39 -13.56 -6.28
N ASN A 103 9.13 -12.58 -7.16
CA ASN A 103 8.01 -12.56 -8.11
C ASN A 103 6.61 -12.55 -7.44
N CYS A 104 6.50 -12.06 -6.20
CA CYS A 104 5.20 -11.76 -5.62
C CYS A 104 4.69 -10.41 -6.13
N GLN A 105 3.46 -10.40 -6.66
CA GLN A 105 2.80 -9.20 -7.19
C GLN A 105 1.91 -8.58 -6.12
N PHE A 106 2.22 -7.35 -5.71
CA PHE A 106 1.46 -6.61 -4.69
C PHE A 106 0.41 -5.71 -5.34
N ALA A 107 -0.80 -5.72 -4.80
CA ALA A 107 -1.76 -4.65 -5.04
C ALA A 107 -1.29 -3.35 -4.34
N PRO A 108 -1.79 -2.18 -4.76
CA PRO A 108 -1.56 -0.93 -4.02
C PRO A 108 -2.00 -1.07 -2.55
N LEU A 109 -1.16 -0.58 -1.62
CA LEU A 109 -1.53 -0.53 -0.20
C LEU A 109 -2.78 0.34 -0.05
N ARG A 110 -3.74 -0.13 0.75
CA ARG A 110 -4.97 0.60 1.06
C ARG A 110 -5.00 0.94 2.54
N ARG A 111 -5.56 2.10 2.87
CA ARG A 111 -5.84 2.48 4.25
C ARG A 111 -7.31 2.80 4.43
N SER A 112 -7.89 2.35 5.53
CA SER A 112 -9.22 2.68 6.01
C SER A 112 -9.14 2.88 7.52
N ASN A 113 -9.15 4.14 7.98
CA ASN A 113 -8.91 4.51 9.38
C ASN A 113 -7.58 3.95 9.92
N GLU A 114 -7.60 3.19 11.02
CA GLU A 114 -6.45 2.48 11.59
C GLU A 114 -6.05 1.19 10.84
N HIS A 115 -6.81 0.78 9.81
CA HIS A 115 -6.54 -0.46 9.07
C HIS A 115 -5.75 -0.20 7.79
N TYR A 116 -4.63 -0.90 7.65
CA TYR A 116 -3.76 -0.93 6.49
C TYR A 116 -3.88 -2.30 5.84
N ILE A 117 -4.45 -2.34 4.64
CA ILE A 117 -4.74 -3.58 3.92
C ILE A 117 -3.71 -3.75 2.82
N SER A 118 -2.93 -4.83 2.91
CA SER A 118 -2.05 -5.25 1.84
C SER A 118 -2.49 -6.60 1.29
N SER A 119 -2.35 -6.79 -0.02
CA SER A 119 -2.64 -8.06 -0.67
C SER A 119 -1.64 -8.30 -1.77
N TRP A 120 -1.26 -9.56 -1.95
CA TRP A 120 -0.31 -9.95 -2.97
C TRP A 120 -0.53 -11.39 -3.42
N ILE A 121 -0.03 -11.71 -4.59
CA ILE A 121 -0.06 -13.06 -5.16
C ILE A 121 1.38 -13.50 -5.38
N CYS A 122 1.77 -14.64 -4.81
CA CYS A 122 3.04 -15.28 -5.10
C CYS A 122 2.80 -16.54 -5.94
N GLN A 123 3.61 -16.74 -6.98
CA GLN A 123 3.64 -18.01 -7.70
C GLN A 123 4.54 -18.99 -6.97
N THR A 124 4.04 -20.21 -6.75
CA THR A 124 4.79 -21.32 -6.14
C THR A 124 4.74 -22.55 -7.04
N SER A 125 5.52 -23.58 -6.74
CA SER A 125 5.47 -24.86 -7.48
C SER A 125 4.09 -25.54 -7.38
N ALA A 126 3.32 -25.28 -6.33
CA ALA A 126 1.98 -25.81 -6.12
C ALA A 126 0.87 -24.91 -6.75
N GLY A 127 1.25 -23.83 -7.43
CA GLY A 127 0.33 -22.85 -8.02
C GLY A 127 0.36 -21.49 -7.34
N ALA A 128 -0.57 -20.63 -7.73
CA ALA A 128 -0.71 -19.27 -7.20
C ALA A 128 -1.26 -19.29 -5.78
N THR A 129 -0.55 -18.65 -4.85
CA THR A 129 -1.02 -18.41 -3.48
C THR A 129 -1.35 -16.94 -3.31
N ARG A 130 -2.59 -16.65 -2.90
CA ARG A 130 -3.05 -15.29 -2.61
C ARG A 130 -2.89 -15.00 -1.13
N PHE A 131 -2.41 -13.81 -0.81
CA PHE A 131 -2.21 -13.36 0.54
C PHE A 131 -3.01 -12.08 0.79
N ARG A 132 -3.55 -11.96 1.99
CA ARG A 132 -4.21 -10.76 2.48
C ARG A 132 -3.75 -10.50 3.91
N ASP A 133 -3.40 -9.25 4.18
CA ASP A 133 -2.88 -8.79 5.45
C ASP A 133 -3.66 -7.57 5.89
N VAL A 134 -4.12 -7.56 7.13
CA VAL A 134 -4.79 -6.41 7.75
C VAL A 134 -4.02 -6.02 9.00
N LEU A 135 -3.25 -4.94 8.85
CA LEU A 135 -2.51 -4.32 9.93
C LEU A 135 -3.40 -3.24 10.57
N THR A 136 -3.69 -3.38 11.86
CA THR A 136 -4.46 -2.42 12.66
C THR A 136 -3.52 -1.71 13.62
N ALA A 137 -3.35 -0.40 13.45
CA ALA A 137 -2.42 0.42 14.22
C ALA A 137 -3.10 1.71 14.68
N THR A 138 -3.40 1.79 15.99
CA THR A 138 -3.99 2.97 16.64
C THR A 138 -2.95 3.92 17.20
N ASP A 139 -1.74 3.43 17.48
CA ASP A 139 -0.62 4.19 18.02
C ASP A 139 0.72 3.72 17.43
N ASP A 140 1.81 4.39 17.79
CA ASP A 140 3.15 4.14 17.24
C ASP A 140 3.94 3.03 17.98
N SER A 141 3.33 2.42 18.99
CA SER A 141 3.94 1.51 19.95
C SER A 141 3.25 0.15 20.05
N SER A 142 2.17 -0.05 19.29
CA SER A 142 1.46 -1.31 19.22
C SER A 142 0.78 -1.50 17.87
N TYR A 143 0.61 -2.75 17.46
CA TYR A 143 -0.25 -3.10 16.33
C TYR A 143 -0.75 -4.54 16.44
N GLN A 144 -1.83 -4.81 15.71
CA GLN A 144 -2.27 -6.17 15.40
C GLN A 144 -2.17 -6.40 13.90
N ASP A 145 -1.72 -7.57 13.50
CA ASP A 145 -1.63 -7.97 12.10
C ASP A 145 -2.31 -9.32 11.90
N VAL A 146 -3.29 -9.37 11.01
CA VAL A 146 -4.00 -10.61 10.64
C VAL A 146 -3.68 -10.93 9.20
N SER A 147 -2.94 -12.02 9.01
CA SER A 147 -2.51 -12.51 7.70
C SER A 147 -3.25 -13.79 7.33
N GLU A 148 -3.73 -13.86 6.10
CA GLU A 148 -4.29 -15.06 5.49
C GLU A 148 -3.53 -15.43 4.23
N ALA A 149 -3.32 -16.73 4.03
CA ALA A 149 -2.81 -17.29 2.78
C ALA A 149 -3.80 -18.31 2.23
N HIS A 150 -4.23 -18.06 1.00
CA HIS A 150 -5.23 -18.83 0.27
C HIS A 150 -4.53 -19.55 -0.88
N SER A 151 -4.42 -20.87 -0.79
CA SER A 151 -4.06 -21.75 -1.90
C SER A 151 -5.30 -22.43 -2.48
N ALA A 152 -5.14 -23.26 -3.50
CA ALA A 152 -6.27 -24.00 -4.08
C ALA A 152 -6.88 -25.01 -3.09
N GLN A 153 -6.09 -25.51 -2.13
CA GLN A 153 -6.47 -26.61 -1.24
C GLN A 153 -6.75 -26.14 0.19
N HIS A 154 -6.12 -25.05 0.63
CA HIS A 154 -6.14 -24.66 2.04
C HIS A 154 -6.16 -23.14 2.21
N VAL A 155 -6.78 -22.71 3.30
CA VAL A 155 -6.61 -21.37 3.86
C VAL A 155 -5.85 -21.50 5.17
N THR A 156 -4.78 -20.73 5.32
CA THR A 156 -4.06 -20.61 6.58
C THR A 156 -4.21 -19.20 7.11
N GLN A 157 -4.35 -19.07 8.43
CA GLN A 157 -4.51 -17.79 9.10
C GLN A 157 -3.47 -17.65 10.22
N GLN A 158 -2.98 -16.43 10.36
CA GLN A 158 -2.05 -16.01 11.40
C GLN A 158 -2.51 -14.69 12.00
N LYS A 159 -2.37 -14.55 13.32
CA LYS A 159 -2.45 -13.27 14.02
C LYS A 159 -1.10 -12.95 14.66
N ILE A 160 -0.66 -11.70 14.57
CA ILE A 160 0.46 -11.15 15.34
C ILE A 160 -0.07 -9.99 16.18
N GLU A 161 0.27 -9.99 17.45
CA GLU A 161 0.06 -8.87 18.36
C GLU A 161 1.45 -8.36 18.76
N ALA A 162 1.74 -7.10 18.43
CA ALA A 162 3.04 -6.50 18.61
C ALA A 162 2.96 -5.32 19.57
N ARG A 163 3.93 -5.22 20.49
CA ARG A 163 4.02 -4.11 21.45
C ARG A 163 5.47 -3.71 21.68
N ARG A 164 5.73 -2.41 21.72
CA ARG A 164 7.01 -1.84 22.13
C ARG A 164 7.16 -1.93 23.65
N LEU A 165 8.28 -2.49 24.09
CA LEU A 165 8.65 -2.63 25.50
C LEU A 165 9.60 -1.54 25.99
N GLY A 166 10.20 -0.75 25.09
CA GLY A 166 11.10 0.34 25.45
C GLY A 166 12.26 0.47 24.47
N GLU A 167 13.35 1.06 24.94
CA GLU A 167 14.61 1.12 24.20
C GLU A 167 15.29 -0.25 24.15
N CYS A 168 16.25 -0.37 23.23
CA CYS A 168 17.05 -1.58 23.13
C CYS A 168 18.12 -1.67 24.21
N PRO A 169 18.20 -2.79 24.95
CA PRO A 169 19.25 -2.99 25.95
C PRO A 169 20.64 -2.93 25.31
N GLY A 170 21.58 -2.26 25.99
CA GLY A 170 23.00 -2.24 25.60
C GLY A 170 23.36 -1.40 24.37
N LEU A 171 22.38 -0.81 23.67
CA LEU A 171 22.63 0.05 22.51
C LEU A 171 22.66 1.55 22.89
N GLY A 172 22.13 1.95 24.04
CA GLY A 172 21.97 3.37 24.39
C GLY A 172 20.86 4.04 23.57
N ALA A 173 20.34 5.16 24.06
CA ALA A 173 19.29 5.89 23.36
C ALA A 173 19.81 6.40 22.00
N GLY A 174 19.15 6.01 20.91
CA GLY A 174 19.46 6.51 19.55
C GLY A 174 20.52 5.73 18.77
N ALA A 175 21.09 4.65 19.32
CA ALA A 175 22.00 3.82 18.51
C ALA A 175 21.27 3.04 17.41
N PRO A 176 21.90 2.83 16.24
CA PRO A 176 21.31 2.07 15.16
C PRO A 176 20.97 0.65 15.59
N LEU A 177 19.76 0.22 15.28
CA LEU A 177 19.34 -1.15 15.54
C LEU A 177 20.16 -2.12 14.68
N PRO A 178 20.70 -3.21 15.27
CA PRO A 178 21.38 -4.23 14.49
C PRO A 178 20.40 -4.85 13.50
N ARG A 179 20.86 -5.11 12.28
CA ARG A 179 20.03 -5.79 11.27
C ARG A 179 19.62 -7.16 11.81
N THR A 180 18.34 -7.46 11.72
CA THR A 180 17.78 -8.74 12.14
C THR A 180 18.45 -9.85 11.30
N PRO A 181 19.18 -10.80 11.92
CA PRO A 181 19.86 -11.85 11.17
C PRO A 181 18.84 -12.66 10.37
N LYS A 182 19.17 -12.94 9.10
CA LYS A 182 18.34 -13.80 8.25
C LYS A 182 18.31 -15.22 8.87
N PRO A 183 17.14 -15.86 9.01
CA PRO A 183 17.08 -17.24 9.47
C PRO A 183 17.96 -18.12 8.56
N ARG A 184 18.95 -18.82 9.13
CA ARG A 184 19.64 -19.89 8.39
C ARG A 184 18.61 -20.98 8.12
N ARG A 185 18.51 -21.43 6.86
CA ARG A 185 17.75 -22.64 6.56
C ARG A 185 18.44 -23.83 7.25
N PRO A 186 17.67 -24.81 7.77
CA PRO A 186 18.20 -26.12 8.10
C PRO A 186 18.89 -26.74 6.88
#